data_AF-A0A1B6MCG9-F1
#
_entry.id   AF-A0A1B6MCG9-F1
#
_cell.length_a   1.000
_cell.length_b   1.000
_cell.length_c   1.000
_cell.angle_alpha   90.00
_cell.angle_beta   90.00
_cell.angle_gamma   90.00
#
_symmetry.space_group_name_H-M   'P 1'
#
loop_
_entity.id
_entity.type
_entity.pdbx_description
1 polymer ?
#
loop_
_entity_poly.entity_id
_entity_poly.type
_entity_poly.pdbx_seq_one_letter_code
_entity_poly.pdbx_strand_id
1 'polypeptide(L)'
;NNAPVSSAPTNLHAAPSRKQHSALKAKALEGEGPFSNHCRSFDTQMKELGVKLNNVRERLCELQRDVTVLRRAATPPLAKRHLSIARDCERLDDTLQRYHVELDRLRSVFDTLWQEQLYRIHVEQDIFRTQMSDIVNLRTEVKQLAHVAQQLEPYVKSLSQTNLEDMANLQALIDRISVMQQSADSQKIIKVKETLNVLRIHRRLLFVL
;
A
#
# COMPACT_ATOMS: atom_id res chain seq x y z
N ASN A 1 24.17 -24.89 32.83
CA ASN A 1 22.99 -25.37 32.07
C ASN A 1 22.30 -24.21 31.39
N ASN A 2 22.72 -23.92 30.16
CA ASN A 2 22.07 -22.96 29.26
C ASN A 2 20.92 -23.66 28.54
N ALA A 3 19.70 -23.13 28.63
CA ALA A 3 18.59 -23.47 27.74
C ALA A 3 18.50 -22.40 26.64
N PRO A 4 18.29 -22.78 25.37
CA PRO A 4 18.24 -21.80 24.27
C PRO A 4 16.85 -21.16 24.20
N VAL A 5 16.84 -19.83 24.12
CA VAL A 5 15.64 -19.03 23.84
C VAL A 5 15.30 -19.21 22.37
N SER A 6 14.20 -19.91 22.10
CA SER A 6 13.61 -20.05 20.77
C SER A 6 12.97 -18.73 20.34
N SER A 7 13.66 -17.96 19.50
CA SER A 7 13.09 -16.81 18.79
C SER A 7 12.21 -17.28 17.63
N ALA A 8 10.90 -17.33 17.85
CA ALA A 8 9.94 -17.48 16.77
C ALA A 8 9.88 -16.19 15.92
N PRO A 9 9.74 -16.28 14.58
CA PRO A 9 9.55 -15.12 13.74
C PRO A 9 8.12 -14.60 13.90
N THR A 10 7.97 -13.36 14.35
CA THR A 10 6.68 -12.69 14.47
C THR A 10 6.12 -12.44 13.07
N ASN A 11 5.12 -13.23 12.69
CA ASN A 11 4.41 -13.11 11.43
C ASN A 11 3.57 -11.82 11.42
N LEU A 12 3.63 -11.11 10.29
CA LEU A 12 3.13 -9.75 10.09
C LEU A 12 1.59 -9.70 9.95
N HIS A 13 1.01 -8.62 10.48
CA HIS A 13 -0.39 -8.17 10.37
C HIS A 13 -1.48 -9.04 11.02
N ALA A 14 -1.75 -8.75 12.31
CA ALA A 14 -3.03 -9.10 12.93
C ALA A 14 -4.18 -8.35 12.21
N ALA A 15 -5.26 -9.08 11.90
CA ALA A 15 -6.45 -8.50 11.29
C ALA A 15 -7.01 -7.34 12.15
N PRO A 16 -7.54 -6.26 11.55
CA PRO A 16 -8.08 -5.13 12.30
C PRO A 16 -9.18 -5.57 13.26
N SER A 17 -9.16 -5.05 14.50
CA SER A 17 -10.26 -5.22 15.44
C SER A 17 -11.59 -4.73 14.85
N ARG A 18 -12.72 -5.28 15.28
CA ARG A 18 -14.06 -4.92 14.77
C ARG A 18 -14.33 -3.40 14.80
N LYS A 19 -13.82 -2.69 15.80
CA LYS A 19 -13.89 -1.22 15.88
C LYS A 19 -13.01 -0.52 14.83
N GLN A 20 -11.81 -1.03 14.58
CA GLN A 20 -10.90 -0.51 13.54
C GLN A 20 -11.45 -0.76 12.14
N HIS A 21 -12.05 -1.93 11.90
CA HIS A 21 -12.70 -2.25 10.63
C HIS A 21 -13.82 -1.25 10.31
N SER A 22 -14.64 -0.88 11.30
CA SER A 22 -15.70 0.14 11.12
C SER A 22 -15.12 1.50 10.71
N ALA A 23 -14.08 1.96 11.41
CA ALA A 23 -13.42 3.23 11.11
C ALA A 23 -12.74 3.23 9.72
N LEU A 24 -12.11 2.11 9.33
CA LEU A 24 -11.50 1.96 8.01
C LEU A 24 -12.55 1.95 6.90
N LYS A 25 -13.69 1.31 7.12
CA LYS A 25 -14.82 1.34 6.19
C LYS A 25 -15.34 2.76 5.99
N ALA A 26 -15.53 3.53 7.08
CA ALA A 26 -15.95 4.93 6.99
C ALA A 26 -14.94 5.76 6.17
N LYS A 27 -13.65 5.63 6.46
CA LYS A 27 -12.59 6.31 5.70
C LYS A 27 -12.55 5.93 4.22
N ALA A 28 -12.82 4.66 3.88
CA ALA A 28 -12.86 4.22 2.49
C ALA A 28 -14.04 4.85 1.70
N LEU A 29 -15.15 5.14 2.39
CA LEU A 29 -16.34 5.78 1.81
C LEU A 29 -16.21 7.31 1.72
N GLU A 30 -15.50 7.91 2.69
CA GLU A 30 -15.25 9.36 2.77
C GLU A 30 -14.05 9.82 1.92
N GLY A 31 -13.17 8.90 1.51
CA GLY A 31 -11.96 9.24 0.75
C GLY A 31 -12.26 9.85 -0.62
N GLU A 32 -11.27 10.57 -1.17
CA GLU A 32 -11.27 10.97 -2.57
C GLU A 32 -10.58 9.86 -3.40
N GLY A 33 -11.30 9.30 -4.38
CA GLY A 33 -10.71 8.29 -5.26
C GLY A 33 -11.73 7.51 -6.09
N PRO A 34 -11.25 6.66 -7.02
CA PRO A 34 -12.11 5.89 -7.91
C PRO A 34 -13.11 4.98 -7.19
N PHE A 35 -12.71 4.37 -6.08
CA PHE A 35 -13.55 3.44 -5.31
C PHE A 35 -14.69 4.16 -4.58
N SER A 36 -14.41 5.24 -3.85
CA SER A 36 -15.44 6.00 -3.14
C SER A 36 -16.42 6.68 -4.09
N ASN A 37 -15.93 7.17 -5.25
CA ASN A 37 -16.77 7.66 -6.34
C ASN A 37 -17.71 6.59 -6.88
N HIS A 38 -17.19 5.37 -7.11
CA HIS A 38 -18.00 4.23 -7.52
C HIS A 38 -19.10 3.91 -6.50
N CYS A 39 -18.79 3.83 -5.20
CA CYS A 39 -19.80 3.54 -4.18
C CYS A 39 -20.95 4.57 -4.19
N ARG A 40 -20.63 5.87 -4.27
CA ARG A 40 -21.65 6.94 -4.34
C ARG A 40 -22.51 6.84 -5.61
N SER A 41 -21.88 6.57 -6.75
CA SER A 41 -22.60 6.40 -8.02
C SER A 41 -23.50 5.17 -8.00
N PHE A 42 -22.98 4.04 -7.50
CA PHE A 42 -23.71 2.78 -7.37
C PHE A 42 -24.97 2.92 -6.51
N ASP A 43 -24.87 3.58 -5.34
CA ASP A 43 -26.03 3.81 -4.47
C ASP A 43 -27.12 4.63 -5.18
N THR A 44 -26.74 5.66 -5.94
CA THR A 44 -27.67 6.47 -6.73
C THR A 44 -28.34 5.63 -7.81
N GLN A 45 -27.55 4.87 -8.57
CA GLN A 45 -28.04 3.99 -9.64
C GLN A 45 -29.01 2.93 -9.10
N MET A 46 -28.70 2.32 -7.95
CA MET A 46 -29.55 1.32 -7.32
C MET A 46 -30.87 1.89 -6.83
N LYS A 47 -30.87 3.12 -6.28
CA LYS A 47 -32.10 3.82 -5.91
C LYS A 47 -32.99 4.07 -7.13
N GLU A 48 -32.42 4.57 -8.21
CA GLU A 48 -33.16 4.82 -9.46
C GLU A 48 -33.73 3.54 -10.08
N LEU A 49 -32.93 2.46 -10.13
CA LEU A 49 -33.40 1.15 -10.59
C LEU A 49 -34.53 0.61 -9.70
N GLY A 50 -34.41 0.77 -8.38
CA GLY A 50 -35.44 0.39 -7.42
C GLY A 50 -36.77 1.10 -7.70
N VAL A 51 -36.74 2.41 -7.96
CA VAL A 51 -37.93 3.19 -8.33
C VAL A 51 -38.55 2.68 -9.63
N LYS A 52 -37.73 2.46 -10.69
CA LYS A 52 -38.22 1.95 -11.98
C LYS A 52 -38.84 0.56 -11.85
N LEU A 53 -38.19 -0.34 -11.12
CA LEU A 53 -38.70 -1.70 -10.86
C LEU A 53 -40.03 -1.66 -10.11
N ASN A 54 -40.15 -0.83 -9.07
CA ASN A 54 -41.39 -0.68 -8.33
C ASN A 54 -42.53 -0.13 -9.20
N ASN A 55 -42.25 0.85 -10.06
CA ASN A 55 -43.26 1.37 -10.99
C ASN A 55 -43.77 0.30 -11.97
N VAL A 56 -42.86 -0.51 -12.53
CA VAL A 56 -43.23 -1.63 -13.40
C VAL A 56 -44.07 -2.66 -12.64
N ARG A 57 -43.68 -2.99 -11.40
CA ARG A 57 -44.41 -3.91 -10.52
C ARG A 57 -45.83 -3.41 -10.24
N GLU A 58 -45.99 -2.15 -9.86
CA GLU A 58 -47.31 -1.55 -9.58
C GLU A 58 -48.24 -1.63 -10.81
N ARG A 59 -47.74 -1.20 -11.97
CA ARG A 59 -48.50 -1.26 -13.24
C ARG A 59 -48.86 -2.68 -13.64
N LEU A 60 -47.98 -3.65 -13.38
CA LEU A 60 -48.26 -5.07 -13.64
C LEU A 60 -49.35 -5.60 -12.70
N CYS A 61 -49.29 -5.28 -11.41
CA CYS A 61 -50.31 -5.64 -10.43
C CYS A 61 -51.69 -5.04 -10.79
N GLU A 62 -51.73 -3.78 -11.21
CA GLU A 62 -52.95 -3.12 -11.70
C GLU A 62 -53.52 -3.82 -12.94
N LEU A 63 -52.66 -4.10 -13.93
CA LEU A 63 -53.06 -4.83 -15.13
C LEU A 63 -53.60 -6.22 -14.78
N GLN A 64 -52.94 -6.95 -13.88
CA GLN A 64 -53.39 -8.26 -13.43
C GLN A 64 -54.77 -8.16 -12.78
N ARG A 65 -55.01 -7.18 -11.91
CA ARG A 65 -56.31 -6.94 -11.28
C ARG A 65 -57.39 -6.62 -12.31
N ASP A 66 -57.09 -5.79 -13.30
CA ASP A 66 -58.03 -5.45 -14.36
C ASP A 66 -58.44 -6.67 -15.19
N VAL A 67 -57.49 -7.57 -15.48
CA VAL A 67 -57.72 -8.81 -16.22
C VAL A 67 -58.51 -9.82 -15.40
N THR A 68 -58.10 -10.08 -14.16
CA THR A 68 -58.65 -11.19 -13.36
C THR A 68 -59.90 -10.82 -12.58
N VAL A 69 -59.99 -9.59 -12.06
CA VAL A 69 -61.06 -9.17 -11.15
C VAL A 69 -62.12 -8.35 -11.88
N LEU A 70 -61.70 -7.37 -12.69
CA LEU A 70 -62.63 -6.37 -13.20
C LEU A 70 -63.16 -6.67 -14.61
N ARG A 71 -62.53 -7.58 -15.36
CA ARG A 71 -62.90 -7.99 -16.74
C ARG A 71 -63.26 -6.80 -17.65
N ARG A 72 -62.54 -5.67 -17.52
CA ARG A 72 -62.91 -4.39 -18.15
C ARG A 72 -62.55 -4.35 -19.63
N ALA A 73 -63.56 -4.31 -20.50
CA ALA A 73 -63.40 -4.21 -21.95
C ALA A 73 -63.13 -2.78 -22.48
N ALA A 74 -63.32 -1.73 -21.65
CA ALA A 74 -63.35 -0.32 -22.10
C ALA A 74 -62.17 0.56 -21.64
N THR A 75 -61.13 -0.02 -21.05
CA THR A 75 -59.88 0.67 -20.64
C THR A 75 -58.89 0.65 -21.82
N PRO A 76 -57.87 1.54 -21.94
CA PRO A 76 -56.88 1.46 -23.03
C PRO A 76 -56.44 0.02 -23.27
N PRO A 77 -56.28 -0.41 -24.54
CA PRO A 77 -56.27 -1.83 -24.87
C PRO A 77 -55.32 -2.59 -23.94
N LEU A 78 -55.83 -3.61 -23.23
CA LEU A 78 -55.06 -4.42 -22.29
C LEU A 78 -53.74 -4.88 -22.92
N ALA A 79 -53.79 -5.26 -24.20
CA ALA A 79 -52.64 -5.59 -25.01
C ALA A 79 -51.57 -4.49 -25.07
N LYS A 80 -51.95 -3.21 -25.24
CA LYS A 80 -51.01 -2.08 -25.28
C LYS A 80 -50.32 -1.87 -23.93
N ARG A 81 -51.06 -1.99 -22.82
CA ARG A 81 -50.48 -1.89 -21.46
C ARG A 81 -49.53 -3.04 -21.17
N HIS A 82 -49.95 -4.27 -21.49
CA HIS A 82 -49.13 -5.47 -21.40
C HIS A 82 -47.82 -5.31 -22.19
N LEU A 83 -47.91 -4.94 -23.47
CA LEU A 83 -46.73 -4.74 -24.34
C LEU A 83 -45.80 -3.67 -23.78
N SER A 84 -46.34 -2.57 -23.24
CA SER A 84 -45.51 -1.53 -22.63
C SER A 84 -44.78 -2.05 -21.38
N ILE A 85 -45.46 -2.79 -20.51
CA ILE A 85 -44.86 -3.36 -19.28
C ILE A 85 -43.78 -4.39 -19.66
N ALA A 86 -44.06 -5.28 -20.62
CA ALA A 86 -43.09 -6.26 -21.11
C ALA A 86 -41.81 -5.60 -21.64
N ARG A 87 -41.94 -4.56 -22.47
CA ARG A 87 -40.79 -3.77 -22.95
C ARG A 87 -40.02 -3.07 -21.83
N ASP A 88 -40.72 -2.63 -20.80
CA ASP A 88 -40.07 -2.00 -19.63
C ASP A 88 -39.30 -3.05 -18.80
N CYS A 89 -39.81 -4.28 -18.68
CA CYS A 89 -39.10 -5.40 -18.07
C CYS A 89 -37.81 -5.75 -18.85
N GLU A 90 -37.91 -5.91 -20.17
CA GLU A 90 -36.76 -6.18 -21.04
C GLU A 90 -35.70 -5.08 -20.91
N ARG A 91 -36.12 -3.81 -20.94
CA ARG A 91 -35.18 -2.68 -20.79
C ARG A 91 -34.52 -2.63 -19.42
N LEU A 92 -35.23 -3.02 -18.36
CA LEU A 92 -34.66 -3.13 -17.02
C LEU A 92 -33.62 -4.24 -16.96
N ASP A 93 -33.90 -5.40 -17.56
CA ASP A 93 -32.99 -6.53 -17.63
C ASP A 93 -31.71 -6.17 -18.41
N ASP A 94 -31.84 -5.56 -19.59
CA ASP A 94 -30.70 -5.06 -20.38
C ASP A 94 -29.85 -4.04 -19.60
N THR A 95 -30.48 -3.24 -18.75
CA THR A 95 -29.77 -2.26 -17.92
C THR A 95 -29.01 -2.95 -16.80
N LEU A 96 -29.63 -3.93 -16.12
CA LEU A 96 -28.97 -4.73 -15.08
C LEU A 96 -27.81 -5.55 -15.65
N GLN A 97 -27.97 -6.12 -16.85
CA GLN A 97 -26.90 -6.86 -17.52
C GLN A 97 -25.70 -5.95 -17.84
N ARG A 98 -25.94 -4.74 -18.33
CA ARG A 98 -24.86 -3.76 -18.56
C ARG A 98 -24.16 -3.35 -17.26
N TYR A 99 -24.90 -3.17 -16.17
CA TYR A 99 -24.30 -2.87 -14.87
C TYR A 99 -23.48 -4.05 -14.35
N HIS A 100 -23.92 -5.29 -14.54
CA HIS A 100 -23.15 -6.47 -14.17
C HIS A 100 -21.80 -6.51 -14.91
N VAL A 101 -21.81 -6.33 -16.23
CA VAL A 101 -20.58 -6.30 -17.03
C VAL A 101 -19.64 -5.17 -16.58
N GLU A 102 -20.18 -4.00 -16.26
CA GLU A 102 -19.38 -2.88 -15.75
C GLU A 102 -18.79 -3.17 -14.37
N LEU A 103 -19.52 -3.86 -13.49
CA LEU A 103 -18.99 -4.29 -12.18
C LEU A 103 -17.83 -5.29 -12.33
N ASP A 104 -17.92 -6.24 -13.25
CA ASP A 104 -16.82 -7.18 -13.52
C ASP A 104 -15.58 -6.44 -14.05
N ARG A 105 -15.78 -5.44 -14.91
CA ARG A 105 -14.70 -4.59 -15.40
C ARG A 105 -14.07 -3.79 -14.27
N LEU A 106 -14.89 -3.13 -13.44
CA LEU A 106 -14.43 -2.33 -12.31
C LEU A 106 -13.72 -3.16 -11.24
N ARG A 107 -14.14 -4.41 -11.03
CA ARG A 107 -13.44 -5.34 -10.15
C ARG A 107 -11.97 -5.48 -10.55
N SER A 108 -11.68 -5.74 -11.83
CA SER A 108 -10.30 -5.84 -12.32
C SER A 108 -9.51 -4.54 -12.15
N VAL A 109 -10.18 -3.39 -12.33
CA VAL A 109 -9.56 -2.07 -12.15
C VAL A 109 -9.20 -1.85 -10.67
N PHE A 110 -10.12 -2.13 -9.75
CA PHE A 110 -9.88 -1.95 -8.32
C PHE A 110 -8.84 -2.95 -7.79
N ASP A 111 -8.86 -4.20 -8.24
CA ASP A 111 -7.83 -5.17 -7.88
C ASP A 111 -6.44 -4.65 -8.24
N THR A 112 -6.27 -4.14 -9.46
CA THR A 112 -4.99 -3.55 -9.91
C THR A 112 -4.59 -2.36 -9.05
N LEU A 113 -5.50 -1.41 -8.85
CA LEU A 113 -5.27 -0.21 -8.04
C LEU A 113 -4.84 -0.57 -6.61
N TRP A 114 -5.53 -1.53 -5.98
CA TRP A 114 -5.22 -1.94 -4.61
C TRP A 114 -3.88 -2.66 -4.53
N GLN A 115 -3.55 -3.54 -5.49
CA GLN A 115 -2.24 -4.19 -5.53
C GLN A 115 -1.11 -3.16 -5.70
N GLU A 116 -1.28 -2.17 -6.57
CA GLU A 116 -0.31 -1.08 -6.72
C GLU A 116 -0.12 -0.29 -5.42
N GLN A 117 -1.21 0.05 -4.71
CA GLN A 117 -1.10 0.76 -3.43
C GLN A 117 -0.38 -0.08 -2.37
N LEU A 118 -0.69 -1.38 -2.27
CA LEU A 118 -0.02 -2.29 -1.34
C LEU A 118 1.47 -2.41 -1.66
N TYR A 119 1.81 -2.55 -2.94
CA TYR A 119 3.19 -2.61 -3.39
C TYR A 119 3.95 -1.31 -3.09
N ARG A 120 3.33 -0.14 -3.35
CA ARG A 120 3.94 1.15 -3.01
C ARG A 120 4.24 1.26 -1.52
N ILE A 121 3.29 0.88 -0.66
CA ILE A 121 3.48 0.89 0.80
C ILE A 121 4.62 -0.04 1.21
N HIS A 122 4.73 -1.22 0.60
CA HIS A 122 5.84 -2.14 0.87
C HIS A 122 7.19 -1.52 0.52
N VAL A 123 7.31 -0.89 -0.65
CA VAL A 123 8.53 -0.18 -1.06
C VAL A 123 8.84 0.98 -0.11
N GLU A 124 7.85 1.78 0.28
CA GLU A 124 8.02 2.86 1.26
C GLU A 124 8.55 2.34 2.60
N GLN A 125 8.03 1.22 3.09
CA GLN A 125 8.50 0.58 4.33
C GLN A 125 9.95 0.11 4.22
N ASP A 126 10.33 -0.49 3.10
CA ASP A 126 11.69 -0.97 2.88
C ASP A 126 12.69 0.19 2.80
N ILE A 127 12.34 1.28 2.08
CA ILE A 127 13.14 2.51 2.06
C ILE A 127 13.35 3.04 3.48
N PHE A 128 12.27 3.14 4.27
CA PHE A 128 12.36 3.64 5.63
C PHE A 128 13.23 2.75 6.53
N ARG A 129 13.14 1.42 6.41
CA ARG A 129 14.00 0.48 7.14
C ARG A 129 15.48 0.68 6.80
N THR A 130 15.82 0.85 5.52
CA THR A 130 17.18 1.14 5.09
C THR A 130 17.69 2.45 5.70
N GLN A 131 16.88 3.52 5.63
CA GLN A 131 17.21 4.81 6.23
C GLN A 131 17.47 4.70 7.75
N MET A 132 16.64 3.93 8.47
CA MET A 132 16.86 3.66 9.90
C MET A 132 18.21 2.96 10.15
N SER A 133 18.55 1.96 9.34
CA SER A 133 19.83 1.26 9.45
C SER A 133 21.01 2.20 9.18
N ASP A 134 20.90 3.09 8.20
CA ASP A 134 21.96 4.05 7.87
C ASP A 134 22.27 5.00 9.03
N ILE A 135 21.25 5.49 9.73
CA ILE A 135 21.43 6.34 10.92
C ILE A 135 22.18 5.59 12.02
N VAL A 136 21.84 4.32 12.27
CA VAL A 136 22.54 3.49 13.27
C VAL A 136 24.00 3.26 12.88
N ASN A 137 24.25 3.01 11.60
CA ASN A 137 25.61 2.82 11.07
C ASN A 137 26.44 4.09 11.22
N LEU A 138 25.91 5.25 10.81
CA LEU A 138 26.59 6.54 10.96
C LEU A 138 26.88 6.87 12.43
N ARG A 139 25.93 6.62 13.34
CA ARG A 139 26.16 6.79 14.77
C ARG A 139 27.30 5.92 15.29
N THR A 140 27.43 4.71 14.76
CA THR A 140 28.52 3.79 15.11
C THR A 140 29.87 4.31 14.59
N GLU A 141 29.92 4.76 13.34
CA GLU A 141 31.12 5.39 12.74
C GLU A 141 31.56 6.63 13.54
N VAL A 142 30.62 7.51 13.92
CA VAL A 142 30.93 8.70 14.75
C VAL A 142 31.51 8.32 16.11
N LYS A 143 30.96 7.29 16.78
CA LYS A 143 31.51 6.80 18.06
C LYS A 143 32.93 6.26 17.90
N GLN A 144 33.21 5.55 16.82
CA GLN A 144 34.55 5.05 16.52
C GLN A 144 35.52 6.22 16.29
N LEU A 145 35.17 7.20 15.45
CA LEU A 145 36.01 8.38 15.22
C LEU A 145 36.27 9.16 16.51
N ALA A 146 35.26 9.35 17.36
CA ALA A 146 35.42 9.98 18.66
C ALA A 146 36.39 9.22 19.57
N HIS A 147 36.32 7.87 19.56
CA HIS A 147 37.24 7.03 20.30
C HIS A 147 38.69 7.17 19.80
N VAL A 148 38.90 7.18 18.48
CA VAL A 148 40.22 7.41 17.89
C VAL A 148 40.76 8.79 18.27
N ALA A 149 39.95 9.84 18.14
CA ALA A 149 40.34 11.20 18.51
C ALA A 149 40.77 11.29 19.98
N GLN A 150 40.06 10.62 20.90
CA GLN A 150 40.45 10.53 22.31
C GLN A 150 41.78 9.80 22.50
N GLN A 151 42.04 8.72 21.75
CA GLN A 151 43.33 8.01 21.82
C GLN A 151 44.50 8.84 21.30
N LEU A 152 44.26 9.77 20.37
CA LEU A 152 45.29 10.66 19.82
C LEU A 152 45.68 11.79 20.80
N GLU A 153 44.78 12.18 21.69
CA GLU A 153 44.96 13.32 22.59
C GLU A 153 46.28 13.32 23.39
N PRO A 154 46.73 12.24 24.05
CA PRO A 154 48.00 12.23 24.77
C PRO A 154 49.22 12.42 23.86
N TYR A 155 49.21 11.86 22.65
CA TYR A 155 50.32 12.01 21.70
C TYR A 155 50.39 13.43 21.14
N VAL A 156 49.23 14.03 20.84
CA VAL A 156 49.17 15.43 20.42
C VAL A 156 49.73 16.33 21.53
N LYS A 157 49.39 16.06 22.80
CA LYS A 157 49.93 16.78 23.96
C LYS A 157 51.45 16.61 24.10
N SER A 158 51.97 15.39 24.02
CA SER A 158 53.41 15.13 24.15
C SER A 158 54.23 15.79 23.03
N LEU A 159 53.77 15.67 21.77
CA LEU A 159 54.39 16.28 20.61
C LEU A 159 54.34 17.81 20.67
N SER A 160 53.27 18.39 21.22
CA SER A 160 53.17 19.84 21.43
C SER A 160 54.06 20.37 22.56
N GLN A 161 54.62 19.49 23.41
CA GLN A 161 55.46 19.84 24.56
C GLN A 161 56.96 19.60 24.33
N THR A 162 57.36 18.95 23.23
CA THR A 162 58.74 18.68 22.77
C THR A 162 59.60 17.82 23.72
N ASN A 163 59.91 16.58 23.31
CA ASN A 163 61.20 15.89 23.56
C ASN A 163 61.36 14.68 22.60
N LEU A 164 62.62 14.39 22.21
CA LEU A 164 63.03 13.57 21.07
C LEU A 164 62.71 12.05 21.14
N GLU A 165 62.11 11.56 22.24
CA GLU A 165 61.85 10.13 22.51
C GLU A 165 60.50 9.61 21.96
N ASP A 166 59.60 10.48 21.51
CA ASP A 166 58.21 10.15 21.11
C ASP A 166 58.03 9.46 19.75
N MET A 167 59.10 9.36 18.94
CA MET A 167 59.03 8.88 17.54
C MET A 167 58.65 7.39 17.42
N ALA A 168 59.03 6.54 18.37
CA ALA A 168 58.70 5.11 18.34
C ALA A 168 57.21 4.84 18.64
N ASN A 169 56.63 5.62 19.56
CA ASN A 169 55.20 5.56 19.87
C ASN A 169 54.33 6.09 18.73
N LEU A 170 54.86 7.03 17.95
CA LEU A 170 54.21 7.57 16.75
C LEU A 170 54.04 6.51 15.66
N GLN A 171 55.05 5.66 15.44
CA GLN A 171 55.00 4.63 14.41
C GLN A 171 53.94 3.56 14.71
N ALA A 172 53.82 3.13 15.97
CA ALA A 172 52.80 2.17 16.39
C ALA A 172 51.36 2.72 16.25
N LEU A 173 51.20 4.03 16.41
CA LEU A 173 49.92 4.73 16.22
C LEU A 173 49.54 4.80 14.73
N ILE A 174 50.50 5.16 13.86
CA ILE A 174 50.31 5.21 12.40
C ILE A 174 49.88 3.84 11.86
N ASP A 175 50.47 2.76 12.35
CA ASP A 175 50.10 1.40 11.95
C ASP A 175 48.66 1.04 12.39
N ARG A 176 48.23 1.47 13.59
CA ARG A 176 46.85 1.26 14.06
C ARG A 176 45.81 2.07 13.28
N ILE A 177 46.11 3.33 12.95
CA ILE A 177 45.23 4.18 12.14
C ILE A 177 45.10 3.60 10.73
N SER A 178 46.21 3.13 10.15
CA SER A 178 46.23 2.50 8.83
C SER A 178 45.35 1.24 8.76
N VAL A 179 45.37 0.41 9.81
CA VAL A 179 44.50 -0.78 9.92
C VAL A 179 43.02 -0.38 10.05
N MET A 180 42.69 0.67 10.81
CA MET A 180 41.32 1.18 10.86
C MET A 180 40.85 1.74 9.51
N GLN A 181 41.68 2.51 8.81
CA GLN A 181 41.36 3.06 7.48
C GLN A 181 41.11 1.97 6.44
N GLN A 182 41.91 0.90 6.41
CA GLN A 182 41.67 -0.23 5.51
C GLN A 182 40.33 -0.94 5.78
N SER A 183 39.90 -1.03 7.04
CA SER A 183 38.59 -1.59 7.39
C SER A 183 37.42 -0.67 7.01
N ALA A 184 37.59 0.66 7.13
CA ALA A 184 36.59 1.65 6.75
C ALA A 184 36.41 1.74 5.23
N ASP A 185 37.50 1.69 4.45
CA ASP A 185 37.43 1.69 2.98
C ASP A 185 36.81 0.41 2.44
N SER A 186 37.08 -0.73 3.09
CA SER A 186 36.39 -1.99 2.79
C SER A 186 34.88 -1.89 3.03
N GLN A 187 34.45 -1.24 4.12
CA GLN A 187 33.02 -1.02 4.41
C GLN A 187 32.36 -0.03 3.46
N LYS A 188 33.05 1.04 3.06
CA LYS A 188 32.55 1.98 2.02
C LYS A 188 32.37 1.26 0.67
N ILE A 189 33.32 0.41 0.27
CA ILE A 189 33.22 -0.39 -0.96
C ILE A 189 32.03 -1.36 -0.89
N ILE A 190 31.78 -1.97 0.26
CA ILE A 190 30.61 -2.85 0.47
C ILE A 190 29.30 -2.04 0.39
N LYS A 191 29.20 -0.90 1.10
CA LYS A 191 28.04 0.00 1.03
C LYS A 191 27.76 0.47 -0.40
N VAL A 192 28.78 0.93 -1.13
CA VAL A 192 28.66 1.36 -2.55
C VAL A 192 28.21 0.21 -3.44
N LYS A 193 28.71 -1.02 -3.23
CA LYS A 193 28.26 -2.21 -3.95
C LYS A 193 26.80 -2.57 -3.65
N GLU A 194 26.35 -2.41 -2.41
CA GLU A 194 24.95 -2.59 -2.02
C GLU A 194 24.05 -1.53 -2.64
N THR A 195 24.44 -0.25 -2.62
CA THR A 195 23.66 0.81 -3.26
C THR A 195 23.56 0.60 -4.77
N LEU A 196 24.66 0.19 -5.42
CA LEU A 196 24.67 -0.19 -6.83
C LEU A 196 23.81 -1.42 -7.11
N ASN A 197 23.75 -2.40 -6.20
CA ASN A 197 22.86 -3.56 -6.35
C ASN A 197 21.39 -3.17 -6.22
N VAL A 198 21.03 -2.32 -5.26
CA VAL A 198 19.66 -1.80 -5.11
C VAL A 198 19.24 -1.01 -6.36
N LEU A 199 20.10 -0.11 -6.85
CA LEU A 199 19.84 0.64 -8.09
C LEU A 199 19.76 -0.27 -9.32
N ARG A 200 20.57 -1.35 -9.39
CA ARG A 200 20.53 -2.34 -10.47
C ARG A 200 19.24 -3.16 -10.44
N ILE A 201 18.75 -3.53 -9.25
CA ILE A 201 17.46 -4.21 -9.08
C ILE A 201 16.32 -3.27 -9.50
N HIS A 202 16.34 -2.02 -9.03
CA HIS A 202 15.36 -1.00 -9.40
C HIS A 202 15.31 -0.77 -10.92
N ARG A 203 16.47 -0.71 -11.59
CA ARG A 203 16.57 -0.54 -13.05
C ARG A 203 16.10 -1.79 -13.83
N ARG A 204 16.27 -3.00 -13.30
CA ARG A 204 15.73 -4.23 -13.91
C ARG A 204 14.21 -4.30 -13.81
N LEU A 205 13.64 -3.89 -12.68
CA LEU A 205 12.18 -3.83 -12.49
C LEU A 205 11.51 -2.80 -13.40
N LEU A 206 12.18 -1.68 -13.69
CA LEU A 206 11.71 -0.66 -14.63
C LEU A 206 11.74 -1.06 -16.12
N PHE A 207 12.47 -2.13 -16.49
CA PHE A 207 12.63 -2.56 -17.89
C PHE A 207 11.83 -3.83 -18.24
N VAL A 208 11.15 -4.42 -17.25
CA VAL A 208 10.29 -5.62 -17.38
C VAL A 208 8.80 -5.25 -17.31
N LEU A 209 8.47 -3.98 -17.07
CA LEU A 209 7.15 -3.36 -17.20
C LEU A 209 7.09 -2.53 -18.48
#